data_AF-A0A969SAY6-F1
#
_entry.id   AF-A0A969SAY6-F1
#
_cell.length_a   1.000
_cell.length_b   1.000
_cell.length_c   1.000
_cell.angle_alpha   90.00
_cell.angle_beta   90.00
_cell.angle_gamma   90.00
#
_symmetry.space_group_name_H-M   'P 1'
#
loop_
_entity.id
_entity.type
_entity.pdbx_description
1 polymer ?
#
loop_
_entity_poly.entity_id
_entity_poly.type
_entity_poly.pdbx_seq_one_letter_code
_entity_poly.pdbx_strand_id
1 'polypeptide(L)' 'MTLDYDVVIIGGTLAGRYAALSASKLKAKVALVEPITMVRLTLLTHLMSLFITML' A
#
# COMPACT_ATOMS: atom_id res chain seq x y z
N MET A 1 -23.99 -3.29 0.25
CA MET A 1 -23.38 -1.94 0.15
C MET A 1 -22.36 -2.01 -0.97
N THR A 2 -22.61 -1.38 -2.12
CA THR A 2 -21.68 -1.37 -3.27
C THR A 2 -20.85 -0.10 -3.20
N LEU A 3 -19.54 -0.23 -3.41
CA LEU A 3 -18.64 0.90 -3.56
C LEU A 3 -18.39 1.10 -5.04
N ASP A 4 -18.97 2.15 -5.60
CA ASP A 4 -18.82 2.45 -7.02
C ASP A 4 -17.48 3.17 -7.24
N TYR A 5 -16.58 2.57 -8.01
CA TYR A 5 -15.30 3.15 -8.41
C TYR A 5 -15.22 3.16 -9.92
N ASP A 6 -14.62 4.19 -10.50
CA ASP A 6 -14.40 4.25 -11.95
C ASP A 6 -13.26 3.30 -12.37
N VAL A 7 -12.28 3.10 -11.47
CA VAL A 7 -11.18 2.16 -11.69
C VAL A 7 -10.64 1.63 -10.36
N VAL A 8 -10.33 0.33 -10.34
CA VAL A 8 -9.65 -0.36 -9.25
C VAL A 8 -8.28 -0.80 -9.74
N ILE A 9 -7.23 -0.38 -9.04
CA ILE A 9 -5.84 -0.69 -9.37
C ILE A 9 -5.29 -1.60 -8.27
N ILE A 10 -4.80 -2.77 -8.65
CA ILE A 10 -4.23 -3.76 -7.73
C ILE A 10 -2.71 -3.77 -7.90
N GLY A 11 -1.99 -3.53 -6.81
CA GLY A 11 -0.54 -3.54 -6.75
C GLY A 11 0.06 -2.22 -6.27
N GLY A 12 0.97 -2.32 -5.29
CA GLY A 12 1.69 -1.17 -4.71
C GLY A 12 3.03 -0.86 -5.37
N THR A 13 3.22 -1.30 -6.62
CA THR A 13 4.43 -0.98 -7.40
C THR A 13 4.38 0.48 -7.87
N LEU A 14 5.52 0.98 -8.38
CA LEU A 14 5.58 2.32 -8.98
C LEU A 14 4.55 2.49 -10.12
N ALA A 15 4.33 1.45 -10.92
CA ALA A 15 3.34 1.47 -11.99
C ALA A 15 1.90 1.62 -11.45
N GLY A 16 1.54 0.86 -10.41
CA GLY A 16 0.21 0.94 -9.79
C GLY A 16 -0.06 2.32 -9.19
N ARG A 17 0.92 2.87 -8.46
CA ARG A 17 0.83 4.23 -7.90
C ARG A 17 0.74 5.31 -8.97
N TYR A 18 1.53 5.18 -10.04
CA TYR A 18 1.50 6.12 -11.16
C TYR A 18 0.16 6.09 -11.89
N ALA A 19 -0.40 4.90 -12.13
CA ALA A 19 -1.71 4.74 -12.71
C ALA A 19 -2.80 5.38 -11.83
N ALA A 20 -2.74 5.16 -10.50
CA ALA A 20 -3.69 5.74 -9.56
C ALA A 20 -3.62 7.26 -9.50
N LEU A 21 -2.41 7.82 -9.52
CA LEU A 21 -2.19 9.26 -9.57
C LEU A 21 -2.70 9.86 -10.88
N SER A 22 -2.47 9.19 -12.01
CA SER A 22 -2.91 9.64 -13.32
C SER A 22 -4.44 9.62 -13.44
N ALA A 23 -5.09 8.54 -13.00
CA ALA A 23 -6.55 8.44 -12.97
C ALA A 23 -7.18 9.47 -12.03
N SER A 24 -6.55 9.72 -10.87
CA SER A 24 -6.99 10.79 -9.94
C SER A 24 -6.92 12.18 -10.59
N LYS A 25 -5.89 12.46 -11.39
CA LYS A 25 -5.77 13.74 -12.14
C LYS A 25 -6.87 13.91 -13.19
N LEU A 26 -7.42 12.81 -13.70
CA LEU A 26 -8.59 12.80 -14.58
C LEU A 26 -9.92 12.89 -13.81
N LYS A 27 -9.86 13.09 -12.48
CA LYS A 27 -11.01 13.18 -11.57
C LYS A 27 -11.82 11.87 -11.44
N ALA A 28 -11.22 10.73 -11.77
CA ALA A 28 -11.83 9.42 -11.53
C ALA A 28 -11.86 9.08 -10.03
N LYS A 29 -12.88 8.35 -9.58
CA LYS A 29 -12.94 7.75 -8.24
C LYS A 29 -12.14 6.45 -8.25
N VAL A 30 -10.92 6.50 -7.71
CA VAL A 30 -9.93 5.42 -7.78
C VAL A 30 -9.83 4.66 -6.46
N ALA A 31 -9.78 3.32 -6.54
CA ALA A 31 -9.30 2.48 -5.46
C ALA A 31 -7.90 1.93 -5.80
N LEU A 32 -6.89 2.22 -4.98
CA LEU A 32 -5.57 1.60 -5.07
C LEU A 32 -5.43 0.56 -3.95
N VAL A 33 -5.36 -0.71 -4.33
CA VAL A 33 -5.22 -1.84 -3.41
C VAL A 33 -3.76 -2.28 -3.41
N GLU A 34 -3.03 -1.90 -2.36
CA GLU A 34 -1.64 -2.30 -2.18
C GLU A 34 -1.55 -3.56 -1.31
N PRO A 35 -0.73 -4.56 -1.67
CA PRO A 35 -0.46 -5.68 -0.79
C PRO A 35 0.30 -5.16 0.44
N ILE A 36 -0.05 -5.69 1.62
CA ILE A 36 0.70 -5.42 2.84
C ILE A 36 2.07 -6.07 2.69
N THR A 37 3.09 -5.27 2.38
CA THR A 37 4.45 -5.78 2.29
C THR A 37 4.97 -6.11 3.69
N MET A 38 5.11 -7.40 4.01
CA MET A 38 5.62 -7.90 5.29
C MET A 38 6.97 -7.29 5.71
N VAL A 39 7.76 -6.77 4.76
CA VAL A 39 9.09 -6.17 5.02
C VAL A 39 9.08 -5.11 6.13
N ARG A 40 8.06 -4.24 6.18
CA ARG A 40 8.00 -3.20 7.23
C ARG A 40 7.65 -3.77 8.60
N LEU A 41 6.85 -4.84 8.63
CA LEU A 41 6.49 -5.54 9.87
C LEU A 41 7.68 -6.36 10.38
N THR A 42 8.40 -7.03 9.48
CA THR A 42 9.60 -7.83 9.79
C THR A 42 10.75 -6.97 10.33
N LEU A 43 10.98 -5.78 9.76
CA LEU A 43 11.98 -4.84 10.27
C LEU A 43 11.61 -4.32 11.67
N LEU A 44 10.33 -4.02 11.90
CA LEU A 44 9.85 -3.59 13.20
C LEU A 44 9.99 -4.70 14.25
N THR A 45 9.63 -5.95 13.91
CA THR A 45 9.79 -7.09 14.82
C THR A 45 11.25 -7.40 15.10
N HIS A 46 12.14 -7.30 14.10
CA HIS A 46 13.57 -7.49 14.32
C HIS A 46 14.15 -6.38 15.20
N LEU A 47 13.79 -5.13 14.95
CA LEU A 47 14.27 -4.01 15.77
C LEU A 47 13.80 -4.12 17.22
N MET A 48 12.54 -4.52 17.43
CA MET A 48 12.01 -4.79 18.78
C MET A 48 12.69 -5.98 19.44
N SER A 49 12.99 -7.06 18.69
CA SER A 49 13.71 -8.20 19.23
C SER A 49 15.11 -7.82 19.70
N LEU A 50 15.89 -7.06 18.90
CA LEU A 50 17.19 -6.55 19.32
C LEU A 50 17.11 -5.69 20.58
N PHE A 51 16.07 -4.86 20.71
CA PHE A 51 15.91 -4.00 21.88
C PHE A 51 15.65 -4.80 23.16
N ILE A 52 14.88 -5.89 23.08
CA ILE A 52 14.56 -6.75 24.23
C ILE A 52 15.75 -7.62 24.63
N THR A 53 16.57 -8.11 23.68
CA THR A 53 17.73 -8.94 24.00
C THR A 53 18.90 -8.16 24.61
N MET A 54 18.89 -6.82 24.52
CA MET A 54 19.93 -5.94 25.09
C MET A 54 19.54 -5.32 26.45
N LEU A 55 18.38 -5.69 27.00
CA LEU A 55 17.89 -5.30 28.35
C LEU A 55 18.02 -6.47 29.32
#